data_AF-A0A078KIN4-F1
#
_entry.id   AF-A0A078KIN4-F1
#
_cell.length_a   1.000
_cell.length_b   1.000
_cell.length_c   1.000
_cell.angle_alpha   90.00
_cell.angle_beta   90.00
_cell.angle_gamma   90.00
#
_symmetry.space_group_name_H-M   'P 1'
#
loop_
_entity.id
_entity.type
_entity.pdbx_description
1 polymer ?
#
loop_
_entity_poly.entity_id
_entity_poly.type
_entity_poly.pdbx_seq_one_letter_code
_entity_poly.pdbx_strand_id
1 'polypeptide(L)'
;MNGSKVVDFGLFGKDGHLTPKALALLKEGRLSDEEMAMALSHIGSCEACAEAFASDFTEEELLEVPHDFETELQDKIKQIETDKKRGFTLYVLRVAIAACAAIAITFSGTLNQLSGKPKIGSKIKAPDLSFVNTINQQLKDFSQNILNMEVWINAAKKK
;
A
#
# COMPACT_ATOMS: atom_id res chain seq x y z
N MET A 1 -10.06 26.45 -26.74
CA MET A 1 -10.97 25.95 -25.69
C MET A 1 -12.27 25.58 -26.38
N ASN A 2 -12.35 24.36 -26.93
CA ASN A 2 -13.56 23.87 -27.62
C ASN A 2 -14.39 23.13 -26.58
N GLY A 3 -15.58 23.66 -26.30
CA GLY A 3 -16.54 23.04 -25.40
C GLY A 3 -16.97 21.69 -25.95
N SER A 4 -16.77 20.64 -25.15
CA SER A 4 -17.45 19.36 -25.32
C SER A 4 -18.94 19.64 -25.33
N LYS A 5 -19.56 19.56 -26.52
CA LYS A 5 -21.00 19.43 -26.62
C LYS A 5 -21.33 18.08 -26.00
N VAL A 6 -21.92 18.11 -24.81
CA VAL A 6 -22.49 16.93 -24.16
C VAL A 6 -23.56 16.43 -25.13
N VAL A 7 -23.31 15.26 -25.72
CA VAL A 7 -24.24 14.63 -26.64
C VAL A 7 -25.38 14.10 -25.78
N ASP A 8 -26.47 14.83 -25.72
CA ASP A 8 -27.68 14.39 -25.02
C ASP A 8 -28.40 13.37 -25.91
N PHE A 9 -28.17 12.09 -25.66
CA PHE A 9 -28.85 10.97 -26.33
C PHE A 9 -30.31 10.81 -25.87
N GLY A 10 -30.88 11.81 -25.18
CA GLY A 10 -32.21 11.71 -24.56
C GLY A 10 -32.20 10.87 -23.29
N LEU A 11 -31.02 10.70 -22.67
CA LEU A 11 -30.86 9.99 -21.40
C LEU A 11 -31.36 10.83 -20.23
N PHE A 12 -31.20 12.15 -20.32
CA PHE A 12 -31.48 13.09 -19.23
C PHE A 12 -32.82 13.80 -19.43
N GLY A 13 -33.57 13.90 -18.34
CA GLY A 13 -34.77 14.71 -18.26
C GLY A 13 -34.44 16.20 -18.17
N LYS A 14 -35.49 17.03 -18.26
CA LYS A 14 -35.36 18.50 -18.08
C LYS A 14 -34.95 18.89 -16.65
N ASP A 15 -35.12 17.98 -15.71
CA ASP A 15 -34.69 18.06 -14.31
C ASP A 15 -33.20 17.73 -14.13
N GLY A 16 -32.52 17.29 -15.18
CA GLY A 16 -31.10 16.91 -15.14
C GLY A 16 -30.84 15.52 -14.55
N HIS A 17 -31.90 14.74 -14.30
CA HIS A 17 -31.80 13.35 -13.85
C HIS A 17 -31.93 12.37 -15.02
N LEU A 18 -31.53 11.12 -14.80
CA LEU A 18 -31.79 10.07 -15.77
C LEU A 18 -33.29 9.83 -15.89
N THR A 19 -33.77 9.76 -17.13
CA THR A 19 -35.16 9.42 -17.38
C THR A 19 -35.45 7.98 -16.95
N PRO A 20 -36.69 7.63 -16.56
CA PRO A 20 -37.05 6.26 -16.22
C PRO A 20 -36.74 5.27 -17.36
N LYS A 21 -36.90 5.70 -18.61
CA LYS A 21 -36.55 4.90 -19.79
C LYS A 21 -35.04 4.62 -19.87
N ALA A 22 -34.20 5.59 -19.53
CA ALA A 22 -32.76 5.42 -19.51
C ALA A 22 -32.32 4.44 -18.42
N LEU A 23 -32.95 4.50 -17.23
CA LEU A 23 -32.70 3.54 -16.14
C LEU A 23 -33.08 2.11 -16.54
N ALA A 24 -34.25 1.91 -17.17
CA ALA A 24 -34.66 0.60 -17.66
C ALA A 24 -33.70 0.05 -18.73
N LEU A 25 -33.27 0.88 -19.68
CA LEU A 25 -32.28 0.48 -20.70
C LEU A 25 -30.91 0.17 -20.09
N LEU A 26 -30.50 0.90 -19.05
CA LEU A 26 -29.27 0.62 -18.31
C LEU A 26 -29.36 -0.73 -17.58
N LYS A 27 -30.48 -0.99 -16.90
CA LYS A 27 -30.76 -2.26 -16.21
C LYS A 27 -30.74 -3.46 -17.18
N GLU A 28 -31.36 -3.30 -18.36
CA GLU A 28 -31.39 -4.33 -19.40
C GLU A 28 -30.04 -4.47 -20.16
N GLY A 29 -29.04 -3.61 -19.91
CA GLY A 29 -27.76 -3.63 -20.61
C GLY A 29 -27.87 -3.27 -22.10
N ARG A 30 -28.85 -2.43 -22.47
CA ARG A 30 -29.18 -2.09 -23.86
C ARG A 30 -28.70 -0.72 -24.31
N LEU A 31 -28.03 0.01 -23.43
CA LEU A 31 -27.33 1.25 -23.78
C LEU A 31 -26.03 0.92 -24.53
N SER A 32 -25.61 1.81 -25.43
CA SER A 32 -24.25 1.73 -25.98
C SER A 32 -23.19 1.96 -24.90
N ASP A 33 -21.94 1.59 -25.17
CA ASP A 33 -20.84 1.75 -24.20
C ASP A 33 -20.67 3.21 -23.75
N GLU A 34 -20.81 4.17 -24.68
CA GLU A 34 -20.71 5.59 -24.37
C GLU A 34 -21.89 6.09 -23.51
N GLU A 35 -23.12 5.67 -23.83
CA GLU A 35 -24.32 6.02 -23.07
C GLU A 35 -24.30 5.41 -21.67
N MET A 36 -23.87 4.14 -21.57
CA MET A 36 -23.71 3.43 -20.31
C MET A 36 -22.66 4.12 -19.43
N ALA A 37 -21.51 4.47 -19.98
CA ALA A 37 -20.47 5.20 -19.25
C ALA A 37 -20.97 6.56 -18.74
N MET A 38 -21.74 7.28 -19.55
CA MET A 38 -22.34 8.56 -19.16
C MET A 38 -23.37 8.40 -18.04
N ALA A 39 -24.27 7.42 -18.16
CA ALA A 39 -25.30 7.14 -17.17
C ALA A 39 -24.69 6.70 -15.83
N LEU A 40 -23.72 5.79 -15.84
CA LEU A 40 -23.02 5.33 -14.64
C LEU A 40 -22.19 6.44 -14.00
N SER A 41 -21.52 7.28 -14.81
CA SER A 41 -20.81 8.44 -14.29
C SER A 41 -21.76 9.42 -13.60
N HIS A 42 -22.96 9.61 -14.14
CA HIS A 42 -23.96 10.45 -13.49
C HIS A 42 -24.45 9.84 -12.17
N ILE A 43 -24.83 8.55 -12.19
CA ILE A 43 -25.26 7.80 -11.00
C ILE A 43 -24.22 7.90 -9.87
N GLY A 44 -22.93 7.77 -10.19
CA GLY A 44 -21.84 7.91 -9.22
C GLY A 44 -21.72 9.30 -8.57
N SER A 45 -22.39 10.31 -9.12
CA SER A 45 -22.38 11.70 -8.62
C SER A 45 -23.76 12.22 -8.21
N CYS A 46 -24.84 11.48 -8.46
CA CYS A 46 -26.22 11.89 -8.20
C CYS A 46 -26.93 10.85 -7.34
N GLU A 47 -27.07 11.17 -6.06
CA GLU A 47 -27.72 10.30 -5.06
C GLU A 47 -29.14 9.88 -5.45
N ALA A 48 -29.95 10.80 -5.96
CA ALA A 48 -31.32 10.50 -6.39
C ALA A 48 -31.38 9.48 -7.54
N CYS A 49 -30.46 9.57 -8.51
CA CYS A 49 -30.38 8.59 -9.60
C CYS A 49 -29.82 7.25 -9.12
N ALA A 50 -28.90 7.25 -8.16
CA ALA A 50 -28.38 6.03 -7.55
C ALA A 50 -29.47 5.29 -6.77
N GLU A 51 -30.25 6.01 -5.97
CA GLU A 51 -31.39 5.45 -5.23
C GLU A 51 -32.47 4.93 -6.18
N ALA A 52 -32.84 5.70 -7.22
CA ALA A 52 -33.81 5.27 -8.21
C ALA A 52 -33.35 4.02 -8.98
N PHE A 53 -32.06 3.92 -9.33
CA PHE A 53 -31.51 2.75 -10.01
C PHE A 53 -31.45 1.52 -9.10
N ALA A 54 -31.00 1.69 -7.86
CA ALA A 54 -30.92 0.59 -6.89
C ALA A 54 -32.32 0.04 -6.54
N SER A 55 -33.33 0.90 -6.47
CA SER A 55 -34.70 0.53 -6.13
C SER A 55 -35.47 -0.11 -7.30
N ASP A 56 -34.93 -0.07 -8.52
CA ASP A 56 -35.57 -0.65 -9.71
C ASP A 56 -35.37 -2.17 -9.81
N PHE A 57 -34.49 -2.76 -8.99
CA PHE A 57 -34.26 -4.20 -8.92
C PHE A 57 -35.26 -4.88 -8.00
N THR A 58 -35.84 -6.00 -8.44
CA THR A 58 -36.70 -6.83 -7.60
C THR A 58 -35.88 -7.91 -6.88
N GLU A 59 -36.32 -8.36 -5.69
CA GLU A 59 -35.66 -9.43 -4.93
C GLU A 59 -35.51 -10.74 -5.75
N GLU A 60 -36.41 -10.99 -6.70
CA GLU A 60 -36.38 -12.15 -7.61
C GLU A 60 -35.30 -12.01 -8.71
N GLU A 61 -34.88 -10.79 -9.03
CA GLU A 61 -33.78 -10.50 -9.95
C GLU A 61 -32.42 -10.56 -9.25
N LEU A 62 -32.39 -10.50 -7.92
CA LEU A 62 -31.17 -10.59 -7.13
C LEU A 62 -30.79 -12.07 -6.97
N LEU A 63 -29.58 -12.42 -7.39
CA LEU A 63 -29.06 -13.76 -7.20
C LEU A 63 -28.90 -14.05 -5.70
N GLU A 64 -29.38 -15.22 -5.26
CA GLU A 64 -29.05 -15.73 -3.94
C GLU A 64 -27.53 -15.87 -3.82
N VAL A 65 -26.99 -15.34 -2.72
CA VAL A 65 -25.57 -15.45 -2.41
C VAL A 65 -25.24 -16.94 -2.24
N PRO A 66 -24.26 -17.49 -2.99
CA PRO A 66 -23.85 -18.88 -2.81
C PRO A 66 -23.43 -19.15 -1.37
N HIS A 67 -23.80 -20.32 -0.84
CA HIS A 67 -23.56 -20.69 0.56
C HIS A 67 -22.10 -20.48 1.03
N ASP A 68 -21.13 -20.67 0.14
CA ASP A 68 -19.70 -20.60 0.47
C ASP A 68 -19.03 -19.27 0.06
N PHE A 69 -19.80 -18.29 -0.42
CA PHE A 69 -19.27 -17.02 -0.94
C PHE A 69 -18.42 -16.29 0.11
N GLU A 70 -18.89 -16.21 1.35
CA GLU A 70 -18.14 -15.56 2.43
C GLU A 70 -16.78 -16.22 2.68
N THR A 71 -16.76 -17.56 2.73
CA THR A 71 -15.54 -18.33 2.99
C THR A 71 -14.54 -18.14 1.84
N GLU A 72 -15.00 -18.22 0.59
CA GLU A 72 -14.14 -18.02 -0.58
C GLU A 72 -13.54 -16.61 -0.62
N LEU A 73 -14.33 -15.59 -0.26
CA LEU A 73 -13.89 -14.19 -0.25
C LEU A 73 -12.85 -13.95 0.84
N GLN A 74 -13.08 -14.46 2.05
CA GLN A 74 -12.11 -14.38 3.14
C GLN A 74 -10.79 -15.07 2.78
N ASP A 75 -10.84 -16.23 2.11
CA ASP A 75 -9.64 -16.96 1.71
C ASP A 75 -8.86 -16.22 0.62
N LYS A 76 -9.55 -15.62 -0.38
CA LYS A 76 -8.89 -14.76 -1.38
C LYS A 76 -8.21 -13.54 -0.75
N ILE A 77 -8.87 -12.87 0.21
CA ILE A 77 -8.27 -11.73 0.92
C ILE A 77 -7.00 -12.16 1.67
N LYS A 78 -7.06 -13.28 2.42
CA LYS A 78 -5.91 -13.81 3.15
C LYS A 78 -4.75 -14.19 2.23
N GLN A 79 -5.03 -14.76 1.05
CA GLN A 79 -4.00 -15.09 0.06
C GLN A 79 -3.27 -13.83 -0.42
N ILE A 80 -4.01 -12.78 -0.78
CA ILE A 80 -3.43 -11.50 -1.24
C ILE A 80 -2.51 -10.89 -0.18
N GLU A 81 -2.91 -10.90 1.09
CA GLU A 81 -2.08 -10.40 2.18
C GLU A 81 -0.81 -11.24 2.40
N THR A 82 -0.95 -12.56 2.29
CA THR A 82 0.16 -13.51 2.50
C THR A 82 1.21 -13.35 1.39
N ASP A 83 0.78 -13.23 0.14
CA ASP A 83 1.68 -13.05 -1.00
C ASP A 83 2.42 -11.71 -0.95
N LYS A 84 1.73 -10.64 -0.53
CA LYS A 84 2.35 -9.33 -0.35
C LYS A 84 3.43 -9.34 0.74
N LYS A 85 3.17 -10.00 1.86
CA LYS A 85 4.16 -10.16 2.96
C LYS A 85 5.36 -10.97 2.50
N ARG A 86 5.13 -12.08 1.78
CA ARG A 86 6.18 -12.98 1.30
C ARG A 86 7.11 -12.33 0.28
N GLY A 87 6.58 -11.53 -0.64
CA GLY A 87 7.38 -10.75 -1.60
C GLY A 87 8.28 -9.73 -0.91
N PHE A 88 7.75 -9.01 0.08
CA PHE A 88 8.50 -8.02 0.85
C PHE A 88 9.62 -8.65 1.68
N THR A 89 9.37 -9.78 2.35
CA THR A 89 10.39 -10.47 3.16
C THR A 89 11.58 -10.95 2.32
N LEU A 90 11.32 -11.52 1.12
CA LEU A 90 12.39 -11.96 0.22
C LEU A 90 13.24 -10.78 -0.28
N TYR A 91 12.62 -9.63 -0.52
CA TYR A 91 13.32 -8.41 -0.90
C TYR A 91 14.24 -7.91 0.23
N VAL A 92 13.71 -7.77 1.44
CA VAL A 92 14.48 -7.31 2.61
C VAL A 92 15.66 -8.24 2.90
N LEU A 93 15.45 -9.57 2.80
CA LEU A 93 16.52 -10.55 2.99
C LEU A 93 17.64 -10.39 1.96
N ARG A 94 17.31 -10.19 0.68
CA ARG A 94 18.32 -9.96 -0.37
C ARG A 94 19.12 -8.69 -0.13
N VAL A 95 18.46 -7.61 0.26
CA VAL A 95 19.10 -6.33 0.58
C VAL A 95 20.01 -6.46 1.80
N ALA A 96 19.57 -7.16 2.84
CA ALA A 96 20.38 -7.42 4.03
C ALA A 96 21.64 -8.22 3.72
N ILE A 97 21.52 -9.30 2.92
CA ILE A 97 22.67 -10.11 2.48
C ILE A 97 23.65 -9.24 1.67
N ALA A 98 23.15 -8.44 0.74
CA ALA A 98 23.99 -7.55 -0.07
C ALA A 98 24.70 -6.49 0.78
N ALA A 99 24.01 -5.90 1.75
CA ALA A 99 24.59 -4.92 2.68
C ALA A 99 25.68 -5.56 3.55
N CYS A 100 25.41 -6.74 4.13
CA CYS A 100 26.41 -7.48 4.90
C CYS A 100 27.62 -7.87 4.05
N ALA A 101 27.41 -8.31 2.80
CA ALA A 101 28.50 -8.63 1.88
C ALA A 101 29.34 -7.38 1.52
N ALA A 102 28.69 -6.23 1.28
CA ALA A 102 29.38 -4.97 1.01
C ALA A 102 30.23 -4.50 2.21
N ILE A 103 29.71 -4.63 3.43
CA ILE A 103 30.45 -4.34 4.66
C ILE A 103 31.64 -5.32 4.79
N ALA A 104 31.41 -6.62 4.59
CA ALA A 104 32.48 -7.62 4.66
C ALA A 104 33.59 -7.34 3.64
N ILE A 105 33.26 -6.97 2.39
CA ILE A 105 34.23 -6.66 1.34
C ILE A 105 35.03 -5.39 1.65
N THR A 106 34.36 -4.35 2.17
CA THR A 106 35.02 -3.08 2.49
C THR A 106 35.95 -3.20 3.70
N PHE A 107 35.58 -3.94 4.74
CA PHE A 107 36.39 -4.12 5.94
C PHE A 107 37.44 -5.24 5.87
N SER A 108 37.24 -6.29 5.06
CA SER A 108 38.19 -7.42 4.98
C SER A 108 39.42 -7.15 4.10
N GLY A 109 39.52 -5.95 3.49
CA GLY A 109 40.68 -5.59 2.67
C GLY A 109 40.79 -6.35 1.34
N THR A 110 39.75 -7.09 0.91
CA THR A 110 39.73 -7.80 -0.37
C THR A 110 39.85 -6.85 -1.57
N LEU A 111 39.28 -5.64 -1.47
CA LEU A 111 39.46 -4.56 -2.44
C LEU A 111 40.91 -4.07 -2.56
N ASN A 112 41.66 -4.10 -1.46
CA ASN A 112 43.08 -3.72 -1.43
C ASN A 112 43.96 -4.77 -2.12
N GLN A 113 43.54 -6.04 -2.09
CA GLN A 113 44.22 -7.16 -2.74
C GLN A 113 43.90 -7.26 -4.25
N LEU A 114 42.66 -6.92 -4.66
CA LEU A 114 42.27 -6.89 -6.07
C LEU A 114 42.77 -5.64 -6.83
N SER A 115 42.96 -4.50 -6.16
CA SER A 115 43.33 -3.23 -6.84
C SER A 115 44.80 -3.14 -7.28
N GLY A 116 45.61 -4.18 -7.14
CA GLY A 116 46.99 -4.21 -7.63
C GLY A 116 47.92 -3.11 -7.10
N LYS A 117 47.54 -2.39 -6.04
CA LYS A 117 48.36 -1.31 -5.48
C LYS A 117 49.36 -1.89 -4.48
N PRO A 118 50.64 -1.50 -4.54
CA PRO A 118 51.67 -2.05 -3.68
C PRO A 118 51.37 -1.70 -2.22
N LYS A 119 51.72 -2.63 -1.32
CA LYS A 119 51.65 -2.48 0.13
C LYS A 119 52.10 -1.07 0.52
N ILE A 120 51.16 -0.22 0.94
CA ILE A 120 51.46 1.10 1.49
C ILE A 120 52.11 0.85 2.85
N GLY A 121 53.44 0.80 2.85
CA GLY A 121 54.25 0.82 4.04
C GLY A 121 54.04 2.14 4.80
N SER A 122 53.88 1.99 6.12
CA SER A 122 54.36 2.94 7.15
C SER A 122 53.99 4.42 7.00
N LYS A 123 52.75 4.77 7.37
CA LYS A 123 52.35 5.92 8.24
C LYS A 123 50.85 6.16 8.10
N ILE A 124 50.04 5.26 8.63
CA ILE A 124 48.63 5.57 8.90
C ILE A 124 48.63 6.11 10.33
N LYS A 125 48.30 7.40 10.51
CA LYS A 125 48.01 7.96 11.85
C LYS A 125 47.01 7.01 12.50
N ALA A 126 47.31 6.56 13.74
CA ALA A 126 46.43 5.68 14.48
C ALA A 126 44.98 6.18 14.34
N PRO A 127 44.02 5.31 13.93
CA PRO A 127 42.63 5.70 13.84
C PRO A 127 42.24 6.33 15.17
N ASP A 128 41.63 7.51 15.14
CA ASP A 128 41.19 8.17 16.36
C ASP A 128 40.11 7.31 17.01
N LEU A 129 40.50 6.58 18.06
CA LEU A 129 39.65 5.69 18.84
C LEU A 129 38.63 6.47 19.68
N SER A 130 38.62 7.80 19.62
CA SER A 130 37.59 8.65 20.22
C SER A 130 36.18 8.23 19.79
N PHE A 131 35.98 7.85 18.53
CA PHE A 131 34.69 7.41 18.00
C PHE A 131 34.19 6.12 18.68
N VAL A 132 35.09 5.18 19.01
CA VAL A 132 34.73 3.95 19.74
C VAL A 132 34.31 4.27 21.17
N ASN A 133 34.98 5.24 21.82
CA ASN A 133 34.57 5.72 23.12
C ASN A 133 33.22 6.43 23.09
N THR A 134 32.92 7.20 22.02
CA THR A 134 31.62 7.82 21.82
C THR A 134 30.51 6.78 21.64
N ILE A 135 30.76 5.72 20.86
CA ILE A 135 29.78 4.63 20.69
C ILE A 135 29.55 3.91 22.02
N ASN A 136 30.60 3.60 22.78
CA ASN A 136 30.47 2.96 24.08
C ASN A 136 29.69 3.84 25.07
N GLN A 137 29.89 5.16 25.04
CA GLN A 137 29.11 6.09 25.86
C GLN A 137 27.64 6.12 25.41
N GLN A 138 27.35 6.22 24.12
CA GLN A 138 25.97 6.22 23.60
C GLN A 138 25.21 4.93 23.94
N LEU A 139 25.87 3.78 23.86
CA LEU A 139 25.26 2.50 24.25
C LEU A 139 24.99 2.43 25.75
N LYS A 140 25.89 2.97 26.57
CA LYS A 140 25.73 3.04 28.02
C LYS A 140 24.58 3.98 28.40
N ASP A 141 24.49 5.13 27.76
CA ASP A 141 23.43 6.12 28.00
C ASP A 141 22.06 5.58 27.54
N PHE A 142 22.02 4.87 26.41
CA PHE A 142 20.83 4.18 25.95
C PHE A 142 20.39 3.09 26.94
N SER A 143 21.32 2.28 27.43
CA SER A 143 21.03 1.25 28.44
C SER A 143 20.49 1.86 29.73
N GLN A 144 21.05 2.97 30.19
CA GLN A 144 20.56 3.67 31.38
C GLN A 144 19.18 4.29 31.16
N ASN A 145 18.91 4.82 29.96
CA ASN A 145 17.59 5.34 29.62
C ASN A 145 16.51 4.25 29.56
N ILE A 146 16.82 3.06 29.03
CA ILE A 146 15.90 1.92 29.06
C ILE A 146 15.60 1.52 30.51
N LEU A 147 16.63 1.35 31.35
CA LEU A 147 16.46 0.96 32.74
C LEU A 147 15.63 1.99 33.52
N ASN A 148 15.91 3.28 33.36
CA ASN A 148 15.10 4.33 33.99
C ASN A 148 13.65 4.30 33.51
N MET A 149 13.42 4.13 32.20
CA MET A 149 12.07 4.06 31.65
C MET A 149 11.31 2.83 32.17
N GLU A 150 11.99 1.69 32.36
CA GLU A 150 11.42 0.48 32.96
C GLU A 150 11.07 0.68 34.45
N VAL A 151 11.91 1.39 35.22
CA VAL A 151 11.59 1.76 36.62
C VAL A 151 10.36 2.68 36.69
N TRP A 152 10.26 3.68 35.80
CA TRP A 152 9.09 4.57 35.74
C TRP A 152 7.80 3.82 35.34
N ILE A 153 7.87 2.91 34.38
CA ILE A 153 6.72 2.06 33.99
C ILE A 153 6.28 1.16 35.17
N ASN A 154 7.22 0.59 35.91
CA ASN A 154 6.92 -0.26 37.06
C ASN A 154 6.39 0.54 38.27
N ALA A 155 6.81 1.79 38.46
CA ALA A 155 6.28 2.68 39.49
C ALA A 155 4.85 3.16 39.17
N ALA A 156 4.54 3.42 37.89
CA ALA A 156 3.21 3.82 37.44
C ALA A 156 2.16 2.70 37.56
N LYS A 157 2.57 1.42 37.48
CA LYS A 157 1.68 0.26 37.66
C LYS A 157 1.37 -0.09 39.13
N LYS A 158 2.08 0.51 40.09
CA LYS A 158 1.91 0.25 41.54
C LYS A 158 1.07 1.32 42.28
N LYS A 159 0.53 2.31 41.57
CA LYS A 159 -0.50 3.25 42.07
C LYS A 159 -1.84 2.91 41.43
#